data_AF-A0A3D8K1M7-F1
#
_entry.id   AF-A0A3D8K1M7-F1
#
_cell.length_a   1.000
_cell.length_b   1.000
_cell.length_c   1.000
_cell.angle_alpha   90.00
_cell.angle_beta   90.00
_cell.angle_gamma   90.00
#
_symmetry.space_group_name_H-M   'P 1'
#
loop_
_entity.id
_entity.type
_entity.pdbx_description
1 polymer ?
#
loop_
_entity_poly.entity_id
_entity_poly.type
_entity_poly.pdbx_seq_one_letter_code
_entity_poly.pdbx_strand_id
1 'polypeptide(L)'
;MAKTAAEGAAAPVPGGEQGDAALPQNYEAAVAELEELVSRMESGALSLEESLAAYRRGAALVAFCQQQLEKVEQQVRVLDGETLKPLATGTAPADSGDDL
;
A
#
# COMPACT_ATOMS: atom_id res chain seq x y z
N MET A 1 -54.21 16.32 -24.61
CA MET A 1 -53.79 16.51 -23.21
C MET A 1 -54.10 15.18 -22.51
N ALA A 2 -53.23 14.45 -21.82
CA ALA A 2 -51.90 14.69 -21.29
C ALA A 2 -51.05 13.39 -21.42
N LYS A 3 -49.74 13.58 -21.42
CA LYS A 3 -48.67 12.57 -21.48
C LYS A 3 -48.49 11.95 -20.10
N THR A 4 -48.59 10.62 -19.96
CA THR A 4 -48.15 9.93 -18.74
C THR A 4 -46.77 9.35 -18.96
N ALA A 5 -45.88 9.72 -18.04
CA ALA A 5 -44.44 9.55 -18.07
C ALA A 5 -44.01 8.15 -17.66
N ALA A 6 -42.81 7.79 -18.11
CA ALA A 6 -42.01 6.72 -17.57
C ALA A 6 -41.67 6.99 -16.10
N GLU A 7 -41.84 5.99 -15.26
CA GLU A 7 -41.30 6.00 -13.90
C GLU A 7 -40.13 5.02 -13.85
N GLY A 8 -38.93 5.58 -13.94
CA GLY A 8 -37.68 4.87 -13.76
C GLY A 8 -37.58 4.43 -12.31
N ALA A 9 -37.52 3.12 -12.09
CA ALA A 9 -37.21 2.54 -10.80
C ALA A 9 -35.75 2.89 -10.47
N ALA A 10 -35.58 3.92 -9.63
CA ALA A 10 -34.34 4.16 -8.92
C ALA A 10 -34.04 2.95 -8.04
N ALA A 11 -33.02 2.18 -8.42
CA ALA A 11 -32.46 1.13 -7.59
C ALA A 11 -31.96 1.72 -6.26
N PRO A 12 -31.96 0.95 -5.16
CA PRO A 12 -31.52 1.44 -3.87
C PRO A 12 -30.04 1.78 -3.95
N VAL A 13 -29.68 3.02 -3.62
CA VAL A 13 -28.29 3.47 -3.52
C VAL A 13 -27.68 2.94 -2.22
N PRO A 14 -26.60 2.14 -2.24
CA PRO A 14 -25.79 1.87 -1.08
C PRO A 14 -24.43 2.52 -1.31
N GLY A 15 -24.29 3.80 -1.01
CA GLY A 15 -23.09 4.54 -1.43
C GLY A 15 -22.89 5.84 -0.68
N GLY A 16 -22.63 5.76 0.62
CA GLY A 16 -22.40 6.97 1.39
C GLY A 16 -21.87 6.73 2.79
N GLU A 17 -20.79 5.95 2.93
CA GLU A 17 -20.08 5.84 4.23
C GLU A 17 -18.64 5.25 4.15
N GLN A 18 -18.17 4.74 3.01
CA GLN A 18 -16.89 4.00 2.94
C GLN A 18 -15.63 4.87 2.73
N GLY A 19 -15.73 6.20 2.83
CA GLY A 19 -14.62 7.13 2.56
C GLY A 19 -13.54 7.21 3.65
N ASP A 20 -13.81 6.64 4.84
CA ASP A 20 -12.94 6.67 6.03
C ASP A 20 -12.87 5.27 6.69
N ALA A 21 -12.86 4.21 5.89
CA ALA A 21 -12.62 2.87 6.43
C ALA A 21 -11.15 2.78 6.92
N ALA A 22 -10.91 2.00 7.98
CA ALA A 22 -9.57 1.75 8.49
C ALA A 22 -8.59 1.31 7.38
N LEU A 23 -7.29 1.60 7.57
CA LEU A 23 -6.25 1.12 6.67
C LEU A 23 -6.25 -0.43 6.61
N PRO A 24 -5.92 -1.01 5.46
CA PRO A 24 -5.85 -2.46 5.28
C PRO A 24 -4.84 -3.11 6.23
N GLN A 25 -5.08 -4.37 6.59
CA GLN A 25 -4.28 -5.08 7.59
C GLN A 25 -2.89 -5.48 7.08
N ASN A 26 -2.74 -5.67 5.77
CA ASN A 26 -1.50 -6.10 5.13
C ASN A 26 -1.41 -5.62 3.67
N TYR A 27 -0.25 -5.83 3.04
CA TYR A 27 0.04 -5.38 1.68
C TYR A 27 -0.92 -5.96 0.65
N GLU A 28 -1.14 -7.28 0.67
CA GLU A 28 -2.04 -7.96 -0.28
C GLU A 28 -3.47 -7.43 -0.22
N ALA A 29 -3.99 -7.18 0.99
CA ALA A 29 -5.31 -6.59 1.17
C ALA A 29 -5.38 -5.16 0.61
N ALA A 30 -4.31 -4.38 0.77
CA ALA A 30 -4.25 -3.02 0.22
C ALA A 30 -4.24 -3.00 -1.31
N VAL A 31 -3.51 -3.94 -1.93
CA VAL A 31 -3.46 -4.10 -3.39
C VAL A 31 -4.81 -4.55 -3.92
N ALA A 32 -5.42 -5.58 -3.33
CA ALA A 32 -6.73 -6.07 -3.75
C ALA A 32 -7.81 -4.97 -3.68
N GLU A 33 -7.81 -4.17 -2.62
CA GLU A 33 -8.74 -3.05 -2.51
C GLU A 33 -8.47 -1.95 -3.55
N LEU A 34 -7.20 -1.68 -3.84
CA LEU A 34 -6.81 -0.72 -4.87
C LEU A 34 -7.26 -1.17 -6.26
N GLU A 35 -7.13 -2.46 -6.59
CA GLU A 35 -7.60 -3.03 -7.85
C GLU A 35 -9.12 -2.90 -8.01
N GLU A 36 -9.89 -3.21 -6.96
CA GLU A 36 -11.35 -3.06 -6.96
C GLU A 36 -11.76 -1.58 -7.11
N LEU A 37 -11.05 -0.69 -6.41
CA LEU A 37 -11.27 0.75 -6.50
C LEU A 37 -11.02 1.28 -7.92
N VAL A 38 -9.90 0.89 -8.54
CA VAL A 38 -9.56 1.28 -9.91
C VAL A 38 -10.60 0.73 -10.89
N SER A 39 -11.01 -0.53 -10.75
CA SER A 39 -12.07 -1.11 -11.58
C SER A 39 -13.38 -0.33 -11.50
N ARG A 40 -13.76 0.13 -10.30
CA ARG A 40 -14.94 1.00 -10.12
C ARG A 40 -14.75 2.37 -10.77
N MET A 41 -13.56 2.97 -10.67
CA MET A 41 -13.25 4.25 -11.32
C MET A 41 -13.30 4.14 -12.85
N GLU A 42 -12.81 3.05 -13.41
CA GLU A 42 -12.80 2.79 -14.86
C GLU A 42 -14.19 2.47 -15.41
N SER A 43 -15.12 2.00 -14.57
CA SER A 43 -16.51 1.75 -14.98
C SER A 43 -17.25 3.02 -15.43
N GLY A 44 -16.78 4.20 -15.01
CA GLY A 44 -17.41 5.49 -15.32
C GLY A 44 -18.76 5.72 -14.64
N ALA A 45 -19.17 4.86 -13.70
CA ALA A 45 -20.45 4.95 -13.01
C ALA A 45 -20.44 5.87 -11.77
N LEU A 46 -19.27 6.40 -11.39
CA LEU A 46 -19.13 7.24 -10.19
C LEU A 46 -19.58 8.67 -10.46
N SER A 47 -20.31 9.25 -9.52
CA SER A 47 -20.51 10.70 -9.43
C SER A 47 -19.19 11.43 -9.15
N LEU A 48 -19.21 12.77 -9.22
CA LEU A 48 -18.04 13.60 -8.96
C LEU A 48 -17.54 13.43 -7.51
N GLU A 49 -18.45 13.47 -6.55
CA GLU A 49 -18.16 13.30 -5.12
C GLU A 49 -17.58 11.91 -4.84
N GLU A 50 -18.15 10.86 -5.44
CA GLU A 50 -17.66 9.49 -5.31
C GLU A 50 -16.28 9.31 -5.96
N SER A 51 -16.05 9.93 -7.12
CA SER A 51 -14.75 9.93 -7.79
C SER A 51 -13.66 10.56 -6.93
N LEU A 52 -13.99 11.66 -6.25
CA LEU A 52 -13.06 12.34 -5.36
C LEU A 52 -12.82 11.54 -4.07
N ALA A 53 -13.85 10.87 -3.54
CA ALA A 53 -13.70 9.94 -2.42
C ALA A 53 -12.83 8.74 -2.79
N ALA A 54 -13.05 8.14 -3.97
CA ALA A 54 -12.26 7.05 -4.49
C ALA A 54 -10.79 7.46 -4.64
N TYR A 55 -10.52 8.62 -5.24
CA TYR A 55 -9.15 9.14 -5.34
C TYR A 55 -8.45 9.26 -4.00
N ARG A 56 -9.10 9.84 -2.97
CA ARG A 56 -8.51 9.94 -1.62
C ARG A 56 -8.21 8.57 -1.02
N ARG A 57 -9.13 7.60 -1.19
CA ARG A 57 -8.93 6.23 -0.73
C ARG A 57 -7.74 5.58 -1.44
N GLY A 58 -7.67 5.70 -2.76
CA GLY A 58 -6.56 5.19 -3.56
C GLY A 58 -5.22 5.76 -3.12
N ALA A 59 -5.15 7.07 -2.87
CA ALA A 59 -3.93 7.72 -2.36
C ALA A 59 -3.49 7.17 -1.00
N ALA A 60 -4.44 6.90 -0.09
CA ALA A 60 -4.16 6.30 1.21
C ALA A 60 -3.64 4.85 1.08
N LEU A 61 -4.25 4.05 0.20
CA LEU A 61 -3.83 2.67 -0.08
C LEU A 61 -2.43 2.62 -0.68
N VAL A 62 -2.13 3.48 -1.66
CA VAL A 62 -0.79 3.59 -2.25
C VAL A 62 0.24 3.99 -1.19
N ALA A 63 -0.06 4.98 -0.36
CA ALA A 63 0.85 5.40 0.72
C ALA A 63 1.13 4.25 1.70
N PHE A 64 0.12 3.47 2.06
CA PHE A 64 0.28 2.28 2.90
C PHE A 64 1.18 1.23 2.24
N CYS A 65 0.95 0.91 0.96
CA CYS A 65 1.79 -0.04 0.22
C CYS A 65 3.26 0.37 0.23
N GLN A 66 3.55 1.65 -0.04
CA GLN A 66 4.92 2.18 -0.04
C GLN A 66 5.58 2.06 1.34
N GLN A 67 4.85 2.39 2.40
CA GLN A 67 5.36 2.24 3.78
C GLN A 67 5.67 0.79 4.13
N GLN A 68 4.85 -0.17 3.66
CA GLN A 68 5.11 -1.58 3.91
C GLN A 68 6.37 -2.06 3.17
N LEU A 69 6.57 -1.64 1.92
CA LEU A 69 7.77 -1.97 1.16
C LEU A 69 9.02 -1.36 1.79
N GLU A 70 8.96 -0.11 2.25
CA GLU A 70 10.07 0.56 2.93
C GLU A 70 10.48 -0.16 4.21
N LYS A 71 9.51 -0.62 5.02
CA LYS A 71 9.78 -1.42 6.23
C LYS A 71 10.50 -2.71 5.87
N VAL A 72 10.07 -3.41 4.83
CA VAL A 72 10.69 -4.66 4.39
C VAL A 72 12.10 -4.41 3.87
N GLU A 73 12.30 -3.37 3.06
CA GLU A 73 13.64 -2.99 2.58
C GLU A 73 14.59 -2.69 3.75
N GLN A 74 14.12 -1.95 4.76
CA GLN A 74 14.91 -1.65 5.94
C GLN A 74 15.28 -2.92 6.72
N GLN A 75 14.34 -3.86 6.87
CA GLN A 75 14.60 -5.15 7.53
C GLN A 75 15.65 -5.97 6.78
N VAL A 76 15.55 -6.06 5.45
CA VAL A 76 16.54 -6.75 4.61
C VAL A 76 17.91 -6.11 4.77
N ARG A 77 17.99 -4.78 4.75
CA ARG A 77 19.26 -4.05 4.91
C ARG A 77 19.93 -4.31 6.26
N VAL A 78 19.16 -4.40 7.34
CA VAL A 78 19.70 -4.75 8.67
C VAL A 78 20.24 -6.18 8.67
N LEU A 79 19.48 -7.14 8.11
CA LEU A 79 19.90 -8.54 8.04
C LEU A 79 21.18 -8.71 7.20
N ASP A 80 21.29 -8.02 6.07
CA ASP A 80 22.50 -8.02 5.25
C ASP A 80 23.68 -7.39 6.02
N GLY A 81 23.46 -6.27 6.70
CA GLY A 81 24.48 -5.61 7.53
C GLY A 81 24.95 -6.45 8.73
N GLU A 82 24.06 -7.20 9.37
CA GLU A 82 24.39 -8.13 10.45
C GLU A 82 25.14 -9.37 9.92
N THR A 83 24.74 -9.88 8.76
CA THR A 83 25.45 -10.99 8.09
C THR A 83 26.87 -10.57 7.67
N LEU A 84 27.05 -9.29 7.33
CA LEU A 84 28.32 -8.72 6.92
C LEU A 84 29.19 -8.19 8.08
N LYS A 85 28.78 -8.31 9.35
CA LYS A 85 29.69 -7.98 10.45
C LYS A 85 30.89 -8.91 10.35
N PRO A 86 32.10 -8.39 10.05
CA PRO A 86 33.29 -9.23 10.03
C PRO A 86 33.36 -9.83 11.43
N LEU A 87 33.20 -11.15 11.52
CA LEU A 87 33.66 -11.88 12.69
C LEU A 87 35.10 -11.44 12.79
N ALA A 88 35.44 -10.59 13.76
CA ALA A 88 36.79 -10.10 13.92
C ALA A 88 37.66 -11.35 13.96
N THR A 89 38.30 -11.66 12.83
CA THR A 89 39.28 -12.72 12.75
C THR A 89 40.33 -12.23 13.70
N GLY A 90 40.33 -12.80 14.90
CA GLY A 90 41.31 -12.54 15.93
C GLY A 90 42.66 -12.95 15.38
N THR A 91 43.26 -12.06 14.62
CA THR A 91 44.69 -12.02 14.39
C THR A 91 45.16 -10.80 15.16
N ALA A 92 45.22 -11.00 16.48
CA ALA A 92 46.08 -10.23 17.35
C ALA A 92 47.55 -10.43 16.89
N PRO A 93 48.43 -9.48 17.22
CA PRO A 93 49.63 -9.18 16.45
C PRO A 93 50.67 -10.29 16.58
N ALA A 94 51.27 -10.67 15.46
CA ALA A 94 52.56 -11.36 15.49
C ALA A 94 53.63 -10.33 15.90
N ASP A 95 53.75 -10.17 17.22
CA ASP A 95 54.98 -9.74 17.86
C ASP A 95 56.04 -10.86 17.76
N SER A 96 57.32 -10.46 17.86
CA SER A 96 58.53 -11.28 18.04
C SER A 96 59.31 -11.76 16.81
N GLY A 97 60.34 -10.99 16.44
CA GLY A 97 61.74 -11.44 16.61
C GLY A 97 62.54 -11.93 15.38
N ASP A 98 63.83 -11.59 15.43
CA ASP A 98 65.01 -12.24 14.82
C ASP A 98 65.58 -11.75 13.47
N ASP A 99 66.73 -11.07 13.58
CA ASP A 99 67.98 -11.18 12.80
C ASP A 99 67.97 -11.11 11.26
N LEU A 100 68.38 -9.95 10.70
CA LEU A 100 69.72 -9.73 10.09
C LEU A 100 69.92 -8.26 9.66
#